data_AF-A0A3M5TGN0-F1
#
_entry.id   AF-A0A3M5TGN0-F1
#
_cell.length_a   1.000
_cell.length_b   1.000
_cell.length_c   1.000
_cell.angle_alpha   90.00
_cell.angle_beta   90.00
_cell.angle_gamma   90.00
#
_symmetry.space_group_name_H-M   'P 1'
#
loop_
_entity.id
_entity.type
_entity.pdbx_description
1 polymer ?
#
loop_
_entity_poly.entity_id
_entity_poly.type
_entity_poly.pdbx_seq_one_letter_code
_entity_poly.pdbx_strand_id
1 'polypeptide(L)'
;MSTTISPTAYNYRVVRQFAIMTVVWGVIGMSLGVFIASQLVWPGLNLELEWTTFGRLRPLHTNLVIFAFGGCALFATSYYVVQRTCQTRLISDGLAAFTFWGWQAVIVGAIVTLPMGYTTTKEYAELEWPVAILLAIVWAAYAAVFFGTIVKRRTRHIYVANWFYGAFIVVTGMLHVVNHVSLPVSLFKSYSVYAGATDAMIQWWYGHNAVGFFLTTGFLGMMYYFVPKQAERPVYSYRLSIVHFWALITLYIWAGPHHLHYTALPDWAQSLGMVMSIILLVPSWGGMINGMMTLSGAWHKLRTDSILRFLVVALAFYGMSTFEGPMMAIKTVNSLSHYTDWTIGHVHAGALGWVAMITIGSVYHMIPKLYARPQMHSVGLINAHFWLATVGTVLYITSMWVNGITQGLMWRAVNDDGTLTYSFIETMQASHMGYIVRVIGGAIFTSGMLLMAYNVWRTVRASDPQAVQAAARIAIAGAH
;
A
#
# COMPACT_ATOMS: atom_id res chain seq x y z
N MET A 1 16.54 19.48 -26.55
CA MET A 1 17.39 18.57 -25.75
C MET A 1 17.27 17.17 -26.36
N SER A 2 18.40 16.58 -26.78
CA SER A 2 18.44 15.35 -27.58
C SER A 2 17.62 14.22 -26.96
N THR A 3 16.67 13.68 -27.74
CA THR A 3 15.79 12.54 -27.42
C THR A 3 16.46 11.19 -27.70
N THR A 4 17.77 11.16 -27.92
CA THR A 4 18.51 9.93 -28.18
C THR A 4 18.52 9.03 -26.94
N ILE A 5 17.80 7.91 -27.02
CA ILE A 5 17.81 6.85 -26.01
C ILE A 5 19.23 6.32 -25.90
N SER A 6 19.89 6.53 -24.75
CA SER A 6 21.18 5.90 -24.48
C SER A 6 20.94 4.43 -24.11
N PRO A 7 21.42 3.45 -24.90
CA PRO A 7 21.23 2.03 -24.60
C PRO A 7 22.08 1.57 -23.40
N THR A 8 22.99 2.42 -22.91
CA THR A 8 23.95 2.11 -21.86
C THR A 8 23.60 2.74 -20.51
N ALA A 9 22.44 3.39 -20.35
CA ALA A 9 22.00 3.98 -19.09
C ALA A 9 20.54 3.61 -18.75
N TYR A 10 20.25 3.41 -17.47
CA TYR A 10 18.90 3.27 -16.94
C TYR A 10 18.08 4.57 -17.06
N ASN A 11 16.77 4.45 -17.22
CA ASN A 11 15.85 5.57 -17.13
C ASN A 11 15.53 5.85 -15.67
N TYR A 12 16.37 6.67 -15.03
CA TYR A 12 16.12 7.15 -13.67
C TYR A 12 15.28 8.43 -13.61
N ARG A 13 14.87 9.00 -14.74
CA ARG A 13 14.03 10.22 -14.73
C ARG A 13 12.66 9.90 -14.13
N VAL A 14 11.97 8.92 -14.70
CA VAL A 14 10.63 8.51 -14.24
C VAL A 14 10.66 7.97 -12.81
N VAL A 15 11.71 7.24 -12.45
CA VAL A 15 11.91 6.72 -11.09
C VAL A 15 12.05 7.86 -10.08
N ARG A 16 12.85 8.89 -10.40
CA ARG A 16 12.98 10.09 -9.55
C ARG A 16 11.65 10.81 -9.38
N GLN A 17 10.92 11.02 -10.48
CA GLN A 17 9.62 11.70 -10.44
C GLN A 17 8.64 10.98 -9.50
N PHE A 18 8.46 9.67 -9.68
CA PHE A 18 7.60 8.88 -8.78
C PHE A 18 8.14 8.80 -7.35
N ALA A 19 9.45 8.69 -7.13
CA ALA A 19 10.02 8.63 -5.78
C ALA A 19 9.77 9.93 -4.99
N ILE A 20 9.87 11.10 -5.65
CA ILE A 20 9.52 12.38 -5.03
C ILE A 20 8.02 12.47 -4.78
N MET A 21 7.19 12.13 -5.76
CA MET A 21 5.73 12.17 -5.59
C MET A 21 5.22 11.17 -4.55
N THR A 22 5.92 10.05 -4.34
CA THR A 22 5.66 9.12 -3.23
C THR A 22 5.73 9.87 -1.89
N VAL A 23 6.79 10.65 -1.66
CA VAL A 23 6.93 11.40 -0.41
C VAL A 23 5.89 12.51 -0.29
N VAL A 24 5.62 13.24 -1.39
CA VAL A 24 4.61 14.31 -1.42
C VAL A 24 3.21 13.75 -1.09
N TRP A 25 2.79 12.69 -1.76
CA TRP A 25 1.48 12.08 -1.52
C TRP A 25 1.40 11.36 -0.18
N GLY A 26 2.51 10.80 0.31
CA GLY A 26 2.57 10.26 1.67
C GLY A 26 2.28 11.33 2.72
N VAL A 27 2.89 12.52 2.61
CA VAL A 27 2.59 13.64 3.50
C VAL A 27 1.13 14.07 3.38
N ILE A 28 0.65 14.36 2.16
CA ILE A 28 -0.72 14.87 1.96
C ILE A 28 -1.78 13.85 2.42
N GLY A 29 -1.65 12.60 2.01
CA GLY A 29 -2.61 11.54 2.33
C GLY A 29 -2.66 11.22 3.82
N MET A 30 -1.51 11.16 4.50
CA MET A 30 -1.47 10.88 5.95
C MET A 30 -1.90 12.10 6.78
N SER A 31 -1.56 13.33 6.36
CA SER A 31 -2.11 14.55 6.97
C SER A 31 -3.62 14.62 6.84
N LEU A 32 -4.19 14.23 5.69
CA LEU A 32 -5.64 14.12 5.54
C LEU A 32 -6.22 13.03 6.46
N GLY A 33 -5.49 11.92 6.66
CA GLY A 33 -5.85 10.87 7.63
C GLY A 33 -5.96 11.42 9.05
N VAL A 34 -4.98 12.22 9.50
CA VAL A 34 -5.02 12.91 10.80
C VAL A 34 -6.18 13.90 10.88
N PHE A 35 -6.46 14.62 9.80
CA PHE A 35 -7.58 15.56 9.75
C PHE A 35 -8.93 14.87 9.91
N ILE A 36 -9.21 13.81 9.13
CA ILE A 36 -10.48 13.08 9.24
C ILE A 36 -10.57 12.27 10.54
N ALA A 37 -9.44 11.80 11.09
CA ALA A 37 -9.43 11.19 12.42
C ALA A 37 -9.82 12.21 13.50
N SER A 38 -9.37 13.47 13.35
CA SER A 38 -9.76 14.58 14.24
C SER A 38 -11.23 14.94 14.11
N GLN A 39 -11.83 14.82 12.92
CA GLN A 39 -13.27 15.04 12.73
C GLN A 39 -14.15 14.06 13.52
N LEU A 40 -13.66 12.84 13.77
CA LEU A 40 -14.35 11.84 14.60
C LEU A 40 -14.27 12.14 16.10
N VAL A 41 -13.31 12.98 16.54
CA VAL A 41 -13.21 13.47 17.93
C VAL A 41 -13.96 14.78 18.08
N TRP A 42 -13.73 15.72 17.16
CA TRP A 42 -14.29 17.06 17.17
C TRP A 42 -15.08 17.31 15.88
N PRO A 43 -16.38 16.98 15.84
CA PRO A 43 -17.21 17.13 14.65
C PRO A 43 -17.28 18.56 14.09
N GLY A 44 -16.99 19.59 14.90
CA GLY A 44 -16.86 20.98 14.41
C GLY A 44 -15.80 21.15 13.31
N LEU A 45 -14.83 20.24 13.20
CA LEU A 45 -13.84 20.21 12.12
C LEU A 45 -14.41 19.78 10.75
N ASN A 46 -15.71 19.49 10.65
CA ASN A 46 -16.41 19.36 9.36
C ASN A 46 -16.64 20.74 8.70
N LEU A 47 -16.49 21.85 9.44
CA LEU A 47 -16.55 23.24 8.98
C LEU A 47 -17.87 23.68 8.32
N GLU A 48 -18.93 22.89 8.43
CA GLU A 48 -20.23 23.14 7.78
C GLU A 48 -20.14 23.33 6.25
N LEU A 49 -19.08 22.81 5.62
CA LEU A 49 -18.90 22.82 4.17
C LEU A 49 -19.00 21.41 3.62
N GLU A 50 -19.73 21.24 2.52
CA GLU A 50 -19.98 19.92 1.94
C GLU A 50 -18.69 19.17 1.60
N TRP A 51 -17.72 19.88 1.01
CA TRP A 51 -16.44 19.32 0.54
C TRP A 51 -15.43 19.03 1.66
N THR A 52 -15.67 19.50 2.89
CA THR A 52 -14.82 19.16 4.04
C THR A 52 -15.43 18.13 4.97
N THR A 53 -16.63 17.61 4.68
CA THR A 53 -17.26 16.60 5.52
C THR A 53 -16.47 15.28 5.54
N PHE A 54 -16.48 14.58 6.69
CA PHE A 54 -15.83 13.28 6.85
C PHE A 54 -16.24 12.28 5.76
N GLY A 55 -17.53 12.25 5.38
CA GLY A 55 -18.06 11.36 4.35
C GLY A 55 -17.41 11.54 2.98
N ARG A 56 -17.05 12.78 2.59
CA ARG A 56 -16.37 13.05 1.31
C ARG A 56 -14.85 12.97 1.41
N LEU A 57 -14.28 13.32 2.56
CA LEU A 57 -12.83 13.29 2.76
C LEU A 57 -12.27 11.90 3.07
N ARG A 58 -13.06 10.98 3.64
CA ARG A 58 -12.66 9.59 3.87
C ARG A 58 -12.21 8.88 2.58
N PRO A 59 -13.00 8.83 1.48
CA PRO A 59 -12.54 8.19 0.25
C PRO A 59 -11.36 8.93 -0.39
N LEU A 60 -11.25 10.25 -0.19
CA LEU A 60 -10.06 10.99 -0.63
C LEU A 60 -8.81 10.55 0.14
N HIS A 61 -8.87 10.43 1.46
CA HIS A 61 -7.77 9.87 2.26
C HIS A 61 -7.38 8.49 1.74
N THR A 62 -8.35 7.58 1.60
CA THR A 62 -8.14 6.22 1.07
C THR A 62 -7.40 6.24 -0.27
N ASN A 63 -7.88 7.04 -1.24
CA ASN A 63 -7.27 7.12 -2.56
C ASN A 63 -5.87 7.74 -2.52
N LEU A 64 -5.64 8.75 -1.67
CA LEU A 64 -4.33 9.37 -1.52
C LEU A 64 -3.32 8.43 -0.85
N VAL A 65 -3.70 7.66 0.16
CA VAL A 65 -2.75 6.76 0.82
C VAL A 65 -2.49 5.47 0.03
N ILE A 66 -3.50 4.94 -0.66
CA ILE A 66 -3.35 3.70 -1.44
C ILE A 66 -2.78 4.01 -2.83
N PHE A 67 -3.50 4.76 -3.66
CA PHE A 67 -3.13 4.94 -5.06
C PHE A 67 -2.13 6.08 -5.27
N ALA A 68 -2.20 7.17 -4.50
CA ALA A 68 -1.21 8.23 -4.63
C ALA A 68 0.13 7.87 -3.97
N PHE A 69 0.15 7.64 -2.66
CA PHE A 69 1.36 7.23 -1.92
C PHE A 69 1.82 5.82 -2.34
N GLY A 70 1.00 4.80 -2.11
CA GLY A 70 1.36 3.41 -2.41
C GLY A 70 1.59 3.16 -3.90
N GLY A 71 0.76 3.74 -4.78
CA GLY A 71 0.93 3.62 -6.22
C GLY A 71 2.20 4.28 -6.73
N CYS A 72 2.50 5.52 -6.33
CA CYS A 72 3.77 6.16 -6.71
C CYS A 72 4.97 5.35 -6.18
N ALA A 73 4.86 4.78 -4.97
CA ALA A 73 5.89 3.92 -4.42
C ALA A 73 6.13 2.71 -5.33
N LEU A 74 5.06 1.99 -5.71
CA LEU A 74 5.13 0.83 -6.60
C LEU A 74 5.68 1.19 -7.98
N PHE A 75 5.28 2.31 -8.57
CA PHE A 75 5.85 2.78 -9.84
C PHE A 75 7.35 3.07 -9.72
N ALA A 76 7.77 3.80 -8.69
CA ALA A 76 9.17 4.11 -8.46
C ALA A 76 9.99 2.83 -8.27
N THR A 77 9.56 1.95 -7.37
CA THR A 77 10.32 0.76 -7.02
C THR A 77 10.30 -0.27 -8.15
N SER A 78 9.16 -0.53 -8.80
CA SER A 78 9.10 -1.49 -9.90
C SER A 78 9.97 -1.06 -11.08
N TYR A 79 9.92 0.21 -11.51
CA TYR A 79 10.77 0.73 -12.57
C TYR A 79 12.26 0.74 -12.21
N TYR A 80 12.59 0.97 -10.94
CA TYR A 80 13.97 0.85 -10.47
C TYR A 80 14.45 -0.61 -10.47
N VAL A 81 13.64 -1.51 -9.91
CA VAL A 81 13.99 -2.91 -9.69
C VAL A 81 14.04 -3.69 -11.00
N VAL A 82 13.04 -3.54 -11.88
CA VAL A 82 12.99 -4.29 -13.15
C VAL A 82 14.20 -3.97 -14.02
N GLN A 83 14.60 -2.70 -14.09
CA GLN A 83 15.76 -2.28 -14.86
C GLN A 83 17.04 -2.93 -14.35
N ARG A 84 17.25 -2.92 -13.03
CA ARG A 84 18.49 -3.40 -12.41
C ARG A 84 18.59 -4.92 -12.38
N THR A 85 17.47 -5.60 -12.14
CA THR A 85 17.41 -7.06 -12.08
C THR A 85 17.44 -7.70 -13.47
N CYS A 86 16.93 -7.02 -14.49
CA CYS A 86 17.05 -7.44 -15.89
C CYS A 86 18.29 -6.87 -16.60
N GLN A 87 19.03 -5.96 -15.95
CA GLN A 87 20.21 -5.25 -16.46
C GLN A 87 19.96 -4.56 -17.81
N THR A 88 18.81 -3.91 -17.93
CA THR A 88 18.38 -3.24 -19.16
C THR A 88 17.61 -1.96 -18.83
N ARG A 89 17.62 -1.00 -19.75
CA ARG A 89 16.81 0.22 -19.63
C ARG A 89 15.33 -0.12 -19.80
N LEU A 90 14.43 0.69 -19.24
CA LEU A 90 13.00 0.63 -19.59
C LEU A 90 12.80 0.64 -21.11
N ILE A 91 11.82 -0.14 -21.56
CA ILE A 91 11.53 -0.37 -22.99
C ILE A 91 11.20 0.90 -23.79
N SER A 92 10.60 1.91 -23.14
CA SER A 92 10.19 3.17 -23.77
C SER A 92 10.17 4.31 -22.75
N ASP A 93 10.94 5.37 -23.02
CA ASP A 93 10.98 6.57 -22.18
C ASP A 93 9.68 7.39 -22.28
N GLY A 94 9.09 7.48 -23.47
CA GLY A 94 7.84 8.21 -23.70
C GLY A 94 6.66 7.55 -23.00
N LEU A 95 6.55 6.22 -23.08
CA LEU A 95 5.48 5.49 -22.41
C LEU A 95 5.67 5.50 -20.88
N ALA A 96 6.90 5.39 -20.39
CA ALA A 96 7.17 5.56 -18.96
C ALA A 96 6.81 6.97 -18.46
N ALA A 97 7.13 8.03 -19.23
CA ALA A 97 6.74 9.40 -18.90
C ALA A 97 5.21 9.59 -18.93
N PHE A 98 4.51 8.96 -19.88
CA PHE A 98 3.05 8.93 -19.92
C PHE A 98 2.47 8.29 -18.66
N THR A 99 3.02 7.16 -18.19
CA THR A 99 2.54 6.54 -16.95
C THR A 99 2.69 7.45 -15.74
N PHE A 100 3.75 8.26 -15.68
CA PHE A 100 3.90 9.27 -14.63
C PHE A 100 2.80 10.33 -14.71
N TRP A 101 2.73 11.10 -15.80
CA TRP A 101 1.78 12.20 -15.89
C TRP A 101 0.32 11.75 -15.87
N GLY A 102 0.02 10.59 -16.48
CA GLY A 102 -1.30 9.98 -16.41
C GLY A 102 -1.68 9.58 -14.99
N TRP A 103 -0.76 8.97 -14.23
CA TRP A 103 -1.01 8.64 -12.82
C TRP A 103 -1.25 9.89 -11.97
N GLN A 104 -0.44 10.93 -12.17
CA GLN A 104 -0.64 12.21 -11.50
C GLN A 104 -1.99 12.85 -11.86
N ALA A 105 -2.43 12.75 -13.12
CA ALA A 105 -3.74 13.23 -13.56
C ALA A 105 -4.89 12.46 -12.90
N VAL A 106 -4.79 11.14 -12.73
CA VAL A 106 -5.76 10.34 -11.98
C VAL A 106 -5.87 10.82 -10.53
N ILE A 107 -4.74 11.05 -9.85
CA ILE A 107 -4.71 11.51 -8.46
C ILE A 107 -5.32 12.92 -8.33
N VAL A 108 -4.97 13.84 -9.23
CA VAL A 108 -5.59 15.17 -9.27
C VAL A 108 -7.09 15.06 -9.52
N GLY A 109 -7.51 14.15 -10.41
CA GLY A 109 -8.91 13.80 -10.61
C GLY A 109 -9.60 13.40 -9.32
N ALA A 110 -8.98 12.54 -8.50
CA ALA A 110 -9.50 12.15 -7.18
C ALA A 110 -9.63 13.34 -6.22
N ILE A 111 -8.62 14.21 -6.14
CA ILE A 111 -8.60 15.41 -5.28
C ILE A 111 -9.72 16.38 -5.63
N VAL A 112 -10.07 16.50 -6.91
CA VAL A 112 -11.14 17.38 -7.36
C VAL A 112 -12.51 16.72 -7.18
N THR A 113 -12.66 15.48 -7.66
CA THR A 113 -13.98 14.84 -7.80
C THR A 113 -14.56 14.31 -6.49
N LEU A 114 -13.73 13.76 -5.59
CA LEU A 114 -14.24 13.15 -4.36
C LEU A 114 -14.80 14.18 -3.37
N PRO A 115 -14.15 15.33 -3.10
CA PRO A 115 -14.74 16.40 -2.29
C PRO A 115 -16.00 17.03 -2.91
N MET A 116 -16.12 17.01 -4.24
CA MET A 116 -17.33 17.44 -4.95
C MET A 116 -18.49 16.44 -4.80
N GLY A 117 -18.25 15.25 -4.23
CA GLY A 117 -19.27 14.23 -4.00
C GLY A 117 -19.45 13.25 -5.16
N TYR A 118 -18.59 13.29 -6.19
CA TYR A 118 -18.62 12.33 -7.29
C TYR A 118 -17.94 11.04 -6.86
N THR A 119 -18.76 10.05 -6.51
CA THR A 119 -18.28 8.73 -6.08
C THR A 119 -19.20 7.62 -6.58
N THR A 120 -18.59 6.50 -6.94
CA THR A 120 -19.31 5.23 -7.22
C THR A 120 -19.84 4.58 -5.94
N THR A 121 -19.44 5.06 -4.76
CA THR A 121 -19.70 4.51 -3.41
C THR A 121 -19.06 3.15 -3.11
N LYS A 122 -18.31 2.60 -4.06
CA LYS A 122 -17.55 1.36 -3.92
C LYS A 122 -16.19 1.64 -3.28
N GLU A 123 -15.90 1.02 -2.14
CA GLU A 123 -14.62 1.22 -1.44
C GLU A 123 -13.42 0.87 -2.32
N TYR A 124 -12.40 1.72 -2.32
CA TYR A 124 -11.20 1.64 -3.16
C TYR A 124 -11.44 1.78 -4.67
N ALA A 125 -12.69 1.91 -5.11
CA ALA A 125 -13.11 2.07 -6.51
C ALA A 125 -14.00 3.31 -6.67
N GLU A 126 -13.77 4.34 -5.85
CA GLU A 126 -14.69 5.47 -5.71
C GLU A 126 -14.71 6.38 -6.93
N LEU A 127 -13.67 6.37 -7.76
CA LEU A 127 -13.51 7.26 -8.90
C LEU A 127 -14.52 6.92 -10.01
N GLU A 128 -15.29 7.92 -10.44
CA GLU A 128 -16.28 7.78 -11.50
C GLU A 128 -15.64 7.44 -12.87
N TRP A 129 -16.48 6.93 -13.76
CA TRP A 129 -16.07 6.21 -14.97
C TRP A 129 -15.01 6.92 -15.86
N PRO A 130 -14.96 8.26 -16.06
CA PRO A 130 -13.93 8.86 -16.91
C PRO A 130 -12.53 8.71 -16.30
N VAL A 131 -12.43 8.91 -14.98
CA VAL A 131 -11.17 8.79 -14.25
C VAL A 131 -10.78 7.31 -14.14
N ALA A 132 -11.75 6.42 -13.95
CA ALA A 132 -11.52 4.97 -13.97
C ALA A 132 -11.00 4.46 -15.34
N ILE A 133 -11.49 5.00 -16.47
CA ILE A 133 -10.97 4.68 -17.80
C ILE A 133 -9.55 5.21 -17.97
N LEU A 134 -9.28 6.46 -17.58
CA LEU A 134 -7.92 7.01 -17.62
C LEU A 134 -6.95 6.13 -16.83
N LEU A 135 -7.35 5.72 -15.62
CA LEU A 135 -6.60 4.80 -14.78
C LEU A 135 -6.30 3.48 -15.50
N ALA A 136 -7.30 2.88 -16.17
CA ALA A 136 -7.11 1.65 -16.94
C ALA A 136 -6.10 1.82 -18.10
N ILE A 137 -6.15 2.94 -18.83
CA ILE A 137 -5.23 3.25 -19.93
C ILE A 137 -3.79 3.42 -19.39
N VAL A 138 -3.63 4.16 -18.30
CA VAL A 138 -2.34 4.36 -17.62
C VAL A 138 -1.78 3.01 -17.13
N TRP A 139 -2.65 2.15 -16.59
CA TRP A 139 -2.26 0.82 -16.13
C TRP A 139 -1.83 -0.11 -17.27
N ALA A 140 -2.54 -0.07 -18.41
CA ALA A 140 -2.15 -0.82 -19.60
C ALA A 140 -0.79 -0.37 -20.16
N ALA A 141 -0.55 0.95 -20.19
CA ALA A 141 0.75 1.51 -20.55
C ALA A 141 1.84 1.06 -19.58
N TYR A 142 1.56 1.05 -18.27
CA TYR A 142 2.48 0.56 -17.25
C TYR A 142 2.84 -0.92 -17.45
N ALA A 143 1.84 -1.76 -17.68
CA ALA A 143 2.04 -3.17 -17.97
C ALA A 143 2.94 -3.36 -19.20
N ALA A 144 2.67 -2.63 -20.29
CA ALA A 144 3.49 -2.68 -21.49
C ALA A 144 4.95 -2.24 -21.23
N VAL A 145 5.17 -1.20 -20.41
CA VAL A 145 6.53 -0.78 -20.02
C VAL A 145 7.22 -1.86 -19.21
N PHE A 146 6.57 -2.39 -18.18
CA PHE A 146 7.15 -3.36 -17.25
C PHE A 146 7.49 -4.68 -17.95
N PHE A 147 6.50 -5.31 -18.59
CA PHE A 147 6.71 -6.59 -19.28
C PHE A 147 7.61 -6.46 -20.51
N GLY A 148 7.49 -5.36 -21.27
CA GLY A 148 8.41 -5.07 -22.38
C GLY A 148 9.87 -4.96 -21.92
N THR A 149 10.11 -4.44 -20.72
CA THR A 149 11.45 -4.38 -20.12
C THR A 149 11.96 -5.77 -19.74
N ILE A 150 11.10 -6.65 -19.20
CA ILE A 150 11.44 -8.05 -18.90
C ILE A 150 11.78 -8.85 -20.16
N VAL A 151 11.08 -8.59 -21.28
CA VAL A 151 11.37 -9.24 -22.57
C VAL A 151 12.78 -8.91 -23.05
N LYS A 152 13.24 -7.66 -22.87
CA LYS A 152 14.60 -7.20 -23.23
C LYS A 152 15.68 -7.47 -22.16
N ARG A 153 15.41 -8.35 -21.19
CA ARG A 153 16.38 -8.67 -20.13
C ARG A 153 17.66 -9.29 -20.71
N ARG A 154 18.78 -9.07 -20.02
CA ARG A 154 20.05 -9.72 -20.32
C ARG A 154 20.24 -11.04 -19.57
N THR A 155 19.60 -11.19 -18.42
CA THR A 155 19.67 -12.40 -17.59
C THR A 155 18.72 -13.48 -18.12
N ARG A 156 19.13 -14.76 -18.07
CA ARG A 156 18.23 -15.87 -18.48
C ARG A 156 17.00 -15.95 -17.57
N HIS A 157 17.22 -15.89 -16.26
CA HIS A 157 16.18 -15.96 -15.24
C HIS A 157 15.58 -14.58 -14.95
N ILE A 158 14.30 -14.58 -14.59
CA ILE A 158 13.57 -13.42 -14.07
C ILE A 158 13.66 -13.49 -12.55
N TYR A 159 14.12 -12.41 -11.93
CA TYR A 159 14.23 -12.34 -10.47
C TYR A 159 12.86 -12.40 -9.79
N VAL A 160 12.77 -13.02 -8.62
CA VAL A 160 11.52 -13.25 -7.88
C VAL A 160 10.75 -11.96 -7.61
N ALA A 161 11.42 -10.84 -7.34
CA ALA A 161 10.75 -9.55 -7.16
C ALA A 161 9.88 -9.19 -8.37
N ASN A 162 10.31 -9.53 -9.59
CA ASN A 162 9.56 -9.25 -10.81
C ASN A 162 8.39 -10.23 -11.03
N TRP A 163 8.39 -11.40 -10.37
CA TRP A 163 7.21 -12.28 -10.36
C TRP A 163 6.09 -11.62 -9.55
N PHE A 164 6.43 -11.14 -8.36
CA PHE A 164 5.53 -10.36 -7.51
C PHE A 164 5.04 -9.11 -8.22
N TYR A 165 5.94 -8.29 -8.80
CA TYR A 165 5.51 -7.12 -9.53
C TYR A 165 4.64 -7.48 -10.76
N GLY A 166 5.00 -8.51 -11.52
CA GLY A 166 4.22 -8.96 -12.68
C GLY A 166 2.81 -9.42 -12.29
N ALA A 167 2.68 -10.23 -11.23
CA ALA A 167 1.40 -10.69 -10.72
C ALA A 167 0.53 -9.53 -10.22
N PHE A 168 1.13 -8.59 -9.48
CA PHE A 168 0.48 -7.36 -9.05
C PHE A 168 -0.11 -6.60 -10.24
N ILE A 169 0.67 -6.35 -11.29
CA ILE A 169 0.24 -5.56 -12.46
C ILE A 169 -0.94 -6.23 -13.15
N VAL A 170 -0.82 -7.53 -13.43
CA VAL A 170 -1.83 -8.29 -14.19
C VAL A 170 -3.13 -8.39 -13.40
N VAL A 171 -3.05 -8.81 -12.14
CA VAL A 171 -4.24 -9.04 -11.34
C VAL A 171 -4.92 -7.72 -11.01
N THR A 172 -4.21 -6.68 -10.57
CA THR A 172 -4.82 -5.36 -10.31
C THR A 172 -5.50 -4.81 -11.56
N GLY A 173 -4.92 -4.97 -12.75
CA GLY A 173 -5.56 -4.57 -14.01
C GLY A 173 -6.88 -5.30 -14.26
N MET A 174 -6.90 -6.62 -14.07
CA MET A 174 -8.12 -7.44 -14.16
C MET A 174 -9.18 -7.01 -13.14
N LEU A 175 -8.78 -6.86 -11.87
CA LEU A 175 -9.68 -6.42 -10.79
C LEU A 175 -10.34 -5.08 -11.14
N HIS A 176 -9.53 -4.12 -11.58
CA HIS A 176 -10.00 -2.78 -11.96
C HIS A 176 -11.08 -2.84 -13.03
N VAL A 177 -10.81 -3.55 -14.13
CA VAL A 177 -11.76 -3.65 -15.25
C VAL A 177 -13.07 -4.30 -14.80
N VAL A 178 -13.01 -5.40 -14.05
CA VAL A 178 -14.22 -6.15 -13.65
C VAL A 178 -15.06 -5.34 -12.64
N ASN A 179 -14.47 -4.73 -11.61
CA ASN A 179 -15.27 -4.00 -10.62
C ASN A 179 -15.84 -2.66 -11.13
N HIS A 180 -15.23 -2.06 -12.16
CA HIS A 180 -15.66 -0.78 -12.73
C HIS A 180 -16.60 -0.93 -13.94
N VAL A 181 -17.04 -2.16 -14.26
CA VAL A 181 -18.10 -2.32 -15.26
C VAL A 181 -19.36 -1.63 -14.74
N SER A 182 -19.74 -0.55 -15.41
CA SER A 182 -20.80 0.36 -14.99
C SER A 182 -21.48 0.97 -16.21
N LEU A 183 -22.74 1.39 -16.04
CA LEU A 183 -23.50 2.13 -17.01
C LEU A 183 -23.34 3.64 -16.74
N PRO A 184 -22.66 4.41 -17.61
CA PRO A 184 -22.58 5.86 -17.48
C PRO A 184 -23.95 6.51 -17.67
N VAL A 185 -24.33 7.40 -16.76
CA VAL A 185 -25.57 8.20 -16.82
C VAL A 185 -25.27 9.66 -17.12
N SER A 186 -24.16 10.18 -16.57
CA SER A 186 -23.65 11.52 -16.89
C SER A 186 -22.11 11.51 -16.82
N LEU A 187 -21.46 12.64 -17.12
CA LEU A 187 -19.99 12.72 -17.13
C LEU A 187 -19.37 12.26 -15.82
N PHE A 188 -19.97 12.59 -14.68
CA PHE A 188 -19.47 12.19 -13.35
C PHE A 188 -20.49 11.35 -12.59
N LYS A 189 -21.29 10.54 -13.30
CA LYS A 189 -22.17 9.56 -12.68
C LYS A 189 -22.31 8.28 -13.48
N SER A 190 -22.17 7.15 -12.79
CA SER A 190 -22.45 5.81 -13.30
C SER A 190 -23.18 4.94 -12.27
N TYR A 191 -23.77 3.85 -12.73
CA TYR A 191 -24.32 2.79 -11.89
C TYR A 191 -23.58 1.47 -12.16
N SER A 192 -23.24 0.73 -11.08
CA SER A 192 -22.68 -0.62 -11.20
C SER A 192 -23.60 -1.50 -12.07
N VAL A 193 -23.04 -2.35 -12.92
CA VAL A 193 -23.84 -3.36 -13.64
C VAL A 193 -24.29 -4.51 -12.73
N TYR A 194 -23.69 -4.61 -11.54
CA TYR A 194 -24.04 -5.61 -10.54
C TYR A 194 -24.93 -4.97 -9.45
N ALA A 195 -25.71 -5.78 -8.74
CA ALA A 195 -26.50 -5.33 -7.59
C ALA A 195 -26.50 -6.36 -6.45
N GLY A 196 -26.91 -5.93 -5.25
CA GLY A 196 -27.15 -6.82 -4.09
C GLY A 196 -25.93 -7.66 -3.69
N ALA A 197 -26.17 -8.93 -3.35
CA ALA A 197 -25.11 -9.85 -2.93
C ALA A 197 -24.03 -10.09 -4.01
N THR A 198 -24.40 -10.00 -5.29
CA THR A 198 -23.45 -10.12 -6.40
C THR A 198 -22.52 -8.90 -6.45
N ASP A 199 -23.06 -7.69 -6.33
CA ASP A 199 -22.24 -6.48 -6.30
C ASP A 199 -21.33 -6.46 -5.07
N ALA A 200 -21.82 -6.92 -3.92
CA ALA A 200 -21.02 -7.08 -2.71
C ALA A 200 -19.87 -8.06 -2.93
N MET A 201 -20.12 -9.21 -3.56
CA MET A 201 -19.07 -10.19 -3.85
C MET A 201 -18.04 -9.65 -4.84
N ILE A 202 -18.46 -9.03 -5.95
CA ILE A 202 -17.52 -8.42 -6.90
C ILE A 202 -16.72 -7.30 -6.22
N GLN A 203 -17.38 -6.48 -5.38
CA GLN A 203 -16.77 -5.41 -4.62
C GLN A 203 -15.69 -5.91 -3.66
N TRP A 204 -15.92 -7.00 -2.92
CA TRP A 204 -14.94 -7.49 -1.95
C TRP A 204 -13.95 -8.49 -2.52
N TRP A 205 -14.28 -9.16 -3.62
CA TRP A 205 -13.26 -9.76 -4.48
C TRP A 205 -12.29 -8.69 -4.98
N TYR A 206 -12.79 -7.54 -5.44
CA TYR A 206 -11.95 -6.40 -5.80
C TYR A 206 -11.20 -5.83 -4.60
N GLY A 207 -11.89 -5.42 -3.54
CA GLY A 207 -11.32 -4.69 -2.41
C GLY A 207 -10.27 -5.50 -1.65
N HIS A 208 -10.54 -6.79 -1.41
CA HIS A 208 -9.54 -7.66 -0.77
C HIS A 208 -8.33 -7.88 -1.68
N ASN A 209 -8.54 -8.11 -2.98
CA ASN A 209 -7.42 -8.32 -3.89
C ASN A 209 -6.72 -7.00 -4.27
N ALA A 210 -7.34 -5.84 -4.06
CA ALA A 210 -6.66 -4.56 -4.11
C ALA A 210 -5.59 -4.52 -2.99
N VAL A 211 -5.95 -4.83 -1.74
CA VAL A 211 -4.93 -4.92 -0.68
C VAL A 211 -3.98 -6.12 -0.88
N GLY A 212 -4.45 -7.23 -1.45
CA GLY A 212 -3.66 -8.44 -1.69
C GLY A 212 -2.63 -8.35 -2.80
N PHE A 213 -2.99 -7.74 -3.93
CA PHE A 213 -2.08 -7.61 -5.05
C PHE A 213 -1.39 -6.26 -5.06
N PHE A 214 -2.12 -5.17 -4.82
CA PHE A 214 -1.52 -3.84 -4.78
C PHE A 214 -0.66 -3.68 -3.52
N LEU A 215 -1.22 -3.87 -2.32
CA LEU A 215 -0.55 -3.55 -1.04
C LEU A 215 0.28 -4.68 -0.43
N THR A 216 0.08 -5.93 -0.87
CA THR A 216 0.86 -7.08 -0.42
C THR A 216 1.80 -7.56 -1.50
N THR A 217 1.28 -8.05 -2.63
CA THR A 217 2.10 -8.67 -3.69
C THR A 217 3.10 -7.67 -4.28
N GLY A 218 2.67 -6.47 -4.66
CA GLY A 218 3.58 -5.44 -5.17
C GLY A 218 4.68 -5.04 -4.16
N PHE A 219 4.33 -4.95 -2.87
CA PHE A 219 5.26 -4.57 -1.80
C PHE A 219 6.18 -5.73 -1.37
N LEU A 220 5.76 -6.98 -1.56
CA LEU A 220 6.67 -8.14 -1.49
C LEU A 220 7.72 -8.05 -2.59
N GLY A 221 7.39 -7.50 -3.77
CA GLY A 221 8.38 -7.13 -4.79
C GLY A 221 9.43 -6.12 -4.29
N MET A 222 9.03 -5.14 -3.46
CA MET A 222 9.97 -4.23 -2.79
C MET A 222 10.84 -5.01 -1.79
N MET A 223 10.23 -5.80 -0.92
CA MET A 223 10.93 -6.62 0.08
C MET A 223 12.00 -7.49 -0.58
N TYR A 224 11.66 -8.23 -1.64
CA TYR A 224 12.58 -9.12 -2.33
C TYR A 224 13.77 -8.40 -2.94
N TYR A 225 13.68 -7.11 -3.25
CA TYR A 225 14.83 -6.36 -3.75
C TYR A 225 15.58 -5.64 -2.62
N PHE A 226 14.87 -4.83 -1.82
CA PHE A 226 15.51 -3.89 -0.89
C PHE A 226 16.02 -4.55 0.38
N VAL A 227 15.39 -5.61 0.89
CA VAL A 227 15.88 -6.34 2.07
C VAL A 227 17.25 -6.97 1.80
N PRO A 228 17.42 -7.87 0.81
CA PRO A 228 18.73 -8.45 0.54
C PRO A 228 19.75 -7.39 0.10
N LYS A 229 19.31 -6.35 -0.62
CA LYS A 229 20.22 -5.32 -1.11
C LYS A 229 20.75 -4.39 -0.02
N GLN A 230 19.93 -4.05 0.99
CA GLN A 230 20.37 -3.25 2.14
C GLN A 230 21.12 -4.11 3.16
N ALA A 231 20.68 -5.36 3.38
CA ALA A 231 21.36 -6.28 4.27
C ALA A 231 22.71 -6.76 3.72
N GLU A 232 22.91 -6.70 2.39
CA GLU A 232 24.02 -7.30 1.66
C GLU A 232 24.12 -8.81 1.92
N ARG A 233 22.96 -9.46 1.88
CA ARG A 233 22.82 -10.89 2.10
C ARG A 233 22.09 -11.54 0.93
N PRO A 234 22.43 -12.79 0.57
CA PRO A 234 21.63 -13.55 -0.37
C PRO A 234 20.24 -13.79 0.23
N VAL A 235 19.22 -13.86 -0.64
CA VAL A 235 17.87 -14.26 -0.23
C VAL A 235 17.93 -15.65 0.40
N TYR A 236 17.27 -15.82 1.54
CA TYR A 236 17.34 -17.03 2.35
C TYR A 236 16.95 -18.31 1.58
N SER A 237 15.73 -18.38 1.04
CA SER A 237 15.24 -19.60 0.40
C SER A 237 14.55 -19.34 -0.93
N TYR A 238 15.19 -19.77 -2.02
CA TYR A 238 14.59 -19.74 -3.35
C TYR A 238 13.38 -20.70 -3.46
N ARG A 239 13.43 -21.87 -2.83
CA ARG A 239 12.30 -22.81 -2.83
C ARG A 239 11.07 -22.21 -2.14
N LEU A 240 11.30 -21.56 -0.99
CA LEU A 240 10.22 -20.84 -0.30
C LEU A 240 9.68 -19.71 -1.18
N SER A 241 10.54 -19.02 -1.93
CA SER A 241 10.16 -18.00 -2.91
C SER A 241 9.20 -18.53 -3.98
N ILE A 242 9.36 -19.78 -4.44
CA ILE A 242 8.44 -20.41 -5.39
C ILE A 242 7.12 -20.76 -4.72
N VAL A 243 7.18 -21.52 -3.61
CA VAL A 243 5.99 -22.04 -2.93
C VAL A 243 5.10 -20.91 -2.47
N HIS A 244 5.66 -19.93 -1.77
CA HIS A 244 4.88 -18.84 -1.22
C HIS A 244 4.34 -17.92 -2.33
N PHE A 245 5.06 -17.72 -3.44
CA PHE A 245 4.56 -16.93 -4.56
C PHE A 245 3.31 -17.56 -5.17
N TRP A 246 3.40 -18.81 -5.63
CA TRP A 246 2.29 -19.47 -6.32
C TRP A 246 1.09 -19.72 -5.41
N ALA A 247 1.34 -20.13 -4.17
CA ALA A 247 0.27 -20.31 -3.20
C ALA A 247 -0.39 -18.96 -2.86
N LEU A 248 0.38 -17.89 -2.66
CA LEU A 248 -0.18 -16.56 -2.35
C LEU A 248 -1.04 -16.05 -3.51
N ILE A 249 -0.53 -16.00 -4.74
CA ILE A 249 -1.28 -15.42 -5.87
C ILE A 249 -2.52 -16.24 -6.25
N THR A 250 -2.55 -17.54 -5.92
CA THR A 250 -3.72 -18.39 -6.19
C THR A 250 -4.76 -18.25 -5.09
N LEU A 251 -4.34 -18.28 -3.83
CA LEU A 251 -5.25 -18.31 -2.68
C LEU A 251 -5.84 -16.94 -2.35
N TYR A 252 -5.10 -15.85 -2.55
CA TYR A 252 -5.57 -14.50 -2.19
C TYR A 252 -6.88 -14.13 -2.92
N ILE A 253 -7.04 -14.60 -4.16
CA ILE A 253 -8.23 -14.33 -4.99
C ILE A 253 -9.53 -14.76 -4.28
N TRP A 254 -9.48 -15.85 -3.50
CA TRP A 254 -10.64 -16.45 -2.86
C TRP A 254 -11.05 -15.79 -1.55
N ALA A 255 -10.21 -14.95 -0.96
CA ALA A 255 -10.43 -14.42 0.38
C ALA A 255 -11.44 -13.26 0.42
N GLY A 256 -11.96 -12.79 -0.72
CA GLY A 256 -12.99 -11.73 -0.78
C GLY A 256 -14.19 -11.89 0.17
N PRO A 257 -14.85 -13.07 0.24
CA PRO A 257 -16.03 -13.26 1.09
C PRO A 257 -15.83 -13.11 2.60
N HIS A 258 -14.59 -13.02 3.09
CA HIS A 258 -14.34 -12.78 4.52
C HIS A 258 -14.78 -11.39 5.00
N HIS A 259 -15.05 -10.48 4.06
CA HIS A 259 -15.63 -9.16 4.32
C HIS A 259 -17.16 -9.23 4.44
N LEU A 260 -17.76 -10.38 4.15
CA LEU A 260 -19.19 -10.57 3.95
C LEU A 260 -19.77 -11.67 4.85
N HIS A 261 -19.12 -11.95 5.97
CA HIS A 261 -19.62 -12.91 6.95
C HIS A 261 -20.90 -12.42 7.62
N TYR A 262 -21.87 -13.33 7.79
CA TYR A 262 -23.19 -13.04 8.35
C TYR A 262 -23.94 -11.91 7.63
N THR A 263 -23.69 -11.74 6.33
CA THR A 263 -24.44 -10.84 5.45
C THR A 263 -25.43 -11.61 4.57
N ALA A 264 -26.09 -10.92 3.64
CA ALA A 264 -26.94 -11.53 2.62
C ALA A 264 -26.19 -12.39 1.59
N LEU A 265 -24.84 -12.43 1.62
CA LEU A 265 -24.06 -13.32 0.76
C LEU A 265 -24.33 -14.80 1.14
N PRO A 266 -24.50 -15.73 0.19
CA PRO A 266 -24.73 -17.14 0.49
C PRO A 266 -23.64 -17.76 1.38
N ASP A 267 -24.07 -18.62 2.31
CA ASP A 267 -23.19 -19.22 3.32
C ASP A 267 -22.01 -20.00 2.75
N TRP A 268 -22.20 -20.69 1.61
CA TRP A 268 -21.14 -21.45 0.95
C TRP A 268 -20.00 -20.53 0.50
N ALA A 269 -20.31 -19.33 0.01
CA ALA A 269 -19.32 -18.37 -0.44
C ALA A 269 -18.58 -17.78 0.75
N GLN A 270 -19.30 -17.45 1.82
CA GLN A 270 -18.70 -17.02 3.08
C GLN A 270 -17.72 -18.08 3.63
N SER A 271 -18.14 -19.34 3.71
CA SER A 271 -17.30 -20.43 4.22
C SER A 271 -16.06 -20.67 3.35
N LEU A 272 -16.19 -20.54 2.02
CA LEU A 272 -15.05 -20.62 1.11
C LEU A 272 -14.03 -19.50 1.37
N GLY A 273 -14.50 -18.27 1.54
CA GLY A 273 -13.64 -17.14 1.90
C GLY A 273 -12.92 -17.36 3.23
N MET A 274 -13.63 -17.82 4.27
CA MET A 274 -13.03 -18.14 5.57
C MET A 274 -11.93 -19.20 5.44
N VAL A 275 -12.22 -20.34 4.80
CA VAL A 275 -11.25 -21.45 4.66
C VAL A 275 -10.02 -20.99 3.89
N MET A 276 -10.20 -20.27 2.79
CA MET A 276 -9.07 -19.80 1.99
C MET A 276 -8.26 -18.73 2.70
N SER A 277 -8.90 -17.83 3.48
CA SER A 277 -8.19 -16.87 4.32
C SER A 277 -7.36 -17.54 5.42
N ILE A 278 -7.82 -18.65 6.00
CA ILE A 278 -7.03 -19.43 6.97
C ILE A 278 -5.81 -20.06 6.30
N ILE A 279 -6.00 -20.68 5.13
CA ILE A 279 -4.89 -21.30 4.38
C ILE A 279 -3.89 -20.23 3.92
N LEU A 280 -4.36 -19.02 3.58
CA LEU A 280 -3.56 -17.88 3.14
C LEU A 280 -2.50 -17.42 4.17
N LEU A 281 -2.67 -17.76 5.45
CA LEU A 281 -1.68 -17.49 6.50
C LEU A 281 -0.31 -18.06 6.14
N VAL A 282 -0.25 -19.31 5.67
CA VAL A 282 1.00 -20.03 5.38
C VAL A 282 1.84 -19.34 4.29
N PRO A 283 1.32 -19.09 3.08
CA PRO A 283 2.11 -18.41 2.05
C PRO A 283 2.38 -16.94 2.38
N SER A 284 1.50 -16.28 3.13
CA SER A 284 1.75 -14.91 3.61
C SER A 284 2.98 -14.87 4.51
N TRP A 285 3.03 -15.72 5.53
CA TRP A 285 4.20 -15.86 6.42
C TRP A 285 5.43 -16.38 5.70
N GLY A 286 5.29 -17.15 4.62
CA GLY A 286 6.40 -17.49 3.74
C GLY A 286 7.17 -16.25 3.25
N GLY A 287 6.47 -15.15 2.96
CA GLY A 287 7.09 -13.86 2.63
C GLY A 287 7.85 -13.24 3.80
N MET A 288 7.25 -13.24 5.00
CA MET A 288 7.88 -12.72 6.22
C MET A 288 9.14 -13.51 6.56
N ILE A 289 9.05 -14.84 6.59
CA ILE A 289 10.14 -15.74 6.92
C ILE A 289 11.29 -15.54 5.93
N ASN A 290 11.00 -15.48 4.62
CA ASN A 290 12.05 -15.30 3.62
C ASN A 290 12.76 -13.95 3.77
N GLY A 291 12.00 -12.88 4.05
CA GLY A 291 12.56 -11.55 4.32
C GLY A 291 13.40 -11.50 5.61
N MET A 292 12.88 -12.02 6.73
CA MET A 292 13.57 -11.96 8.03
C MET A 292 14.77 -12.90 8.09
N MET A 293 14.67 -14.12 7.56
CA MET A 293 15.78 -15.07 7.55
C MET A 293 16.90 -14.65 6.60
N THR A 294 16.63 -13.80 5.61
CA THR A 294 17.66 -13.14 4.79
C THR A 294 18.60 -12.27 5.64
N LEU A 295 18.14 -11.77 6.79
CA LEU A 295 19.00 -11.06 7.74
C LEU A 295 19.78 -11.96 8.69
N SER A 296 19.63 -13.29 8.63
CA SER A 296 20.37 -14.19 9.53
C SER A 296 21.88 -13.96 9.43
N GLY A 297 22.54 -13.78 10.58
CA GLY A 297 23.95 -13.37 10.67
C GLY A 297 24.23 -11.88 10.41
N ALA A 298 23.22 -11.08 10.04
CA ALA A 298 23.32 -9.63 9.82
C ALA A 298 22.51 -8.79 10.83
N TRP A 299 21.90 -9.43 11.84
CA TRP A 299 21.08 -8.76 12.87
C TRP A 299 21.78 -7.61 13.60
N HIS A 300 23.11 -7.67 13.74
CA HIS A 300 23.90 -6.59 14.32
C HIS A 300 23.77 -5.27 13.54
N LYS A 301 23.50 -5.32 12.21
CA LYS A 301 23.26 -4.14 11.38
C LYS A 301 22.00 -3.38 11.80
N LEU A 302 21.04 -4.00 12.50
CA LEU A 302 19.88 -3.28 13.02
C LEU A 302 20.25 -2.22 14.04
N ARG A 303 21.40 -2.33 14.72
CA ARG A 303 21.84 -1.30 15.67
C ARG A 303 22.35 -0.05 14.94
N THR A 304 22.94 -0.20 13.76
CA THR A 304 23.64 0.87 13.05
C THR A 304 22.88 1.42 11.83
N ASP A 305 22.09 0.58 11.16
CA ASP A 305 21.38 0.93 9.94
C ASP A 305 19.88 1.09 10.17
N SER A 306 19.44 2.35 10.23
CA SER A 306 18.04 2.69 10.43
C SER A 306 17.16 2.39 9.21
N ILE A 307 17.73 2.31 8.00
CA ILE A 307 16.98 1.89 6.81
C ILE A 307 16.60 0.41 6.97
N LEU A 308 17.56 -0.42 7.41
CA LEU A 308 17.31 -1.83 7.65
C LEU A 308 16.29 -2.05 8.79
N ARG A 309 16.27 -1.18 9.81
CA ARG A 309 15.21 -1.20 10.84
C ARG A 309 13.81 -1.03 10.25
N PHE A 310 13.61 -0.05 9.35
CA PHE A 310 12.34 0.12 8.64
C PHE A 310 11.94 -1.15 7.88
N LEU A 311 12.87 -1.72 7.11
CA LEU A 311 12.59 -2.91 6.30
C LEU A 311 12.23 -4.13 7.15
N VAL A 312 12.87 -4.32 8.31
CA VAL A 312 12.58 -5.45 9.21
C VAL A 312 11.30 -5.26 10.00
N VAL A 313 11.08 -4.07 10.57
CA VAL A 313 9.85 -3.77 11.29
C VAL A 313 8.64 -3.84 10.36
N ALA A 314 8.83 -3.47 9.08
CA ALA A 314 7.82 -3.70 8.06
C ALA A 314 7.41 -5.17 7.98
N LEU A 315 8.37 -6.09 7.96
CA LEU A 315 8.10 -7.53 7.93
C LEU A 315 7.41 -8.02 9.20
N ALA A 316 7.76 -7.47 10.36
CA ALA A 316 7.10 -7.81 11.61
C ALA A 316 5.60 -7.44 11.58
N PHE A 317 5.26 -6.22 11.17
CA PHE A 317 3.85 -5.81 11.02
C PHE A 317 3.14 -6.52 9.87
N TYR A 318 3.86 -6.87 8.80
CA TYR A 318 3.32 -7.72 7.74
C TYR A 318 2.94 -9.09 8.28
N GLY A 319 3.82 -9.77 9.02
CA GLY A 319 3.50 -11.06 9.64
C GLY A 319 2.36 -10.97 10.66
N MET A 320 2.35 -9.91 11.47
CA MET A 320 1.31 -9.66 12.46
C MET A 320 -0.06 -9.41 11.81
N SER A 321 -0.15 -8.53 10.81
CA SER A 321 -1.41 -8.26 10.10
C SER A 321 -1.85 -9.45 9.23
N THR A 322 -0.93 -10.18 8.60
CA THR A 322 -1.26 -11.42 7.86
C THR A 322 -1.50 -12.63 8.75
N PHE A 323 -1.37 -12.47 10.07
CA PHE A 323 -1.91 -13.40 11.06
C PHE A 323 -3.28 -12.95 11.54
N GLU A 324 -3.41 -11.67 11.91
CA GLU A 324 -4.68 -11.08 12.37
C GLU A 324 -5.79 -11.20 11.31
N GLY A 325 -5.48 -10.97 10.03
CA GLY A 325 -6.44 -11.10 8.93
C GLY A 325 -7.12 -12.47 8.88
N PRO A 326 -6.35 -13.58 8.78
CA PRO A 326 -6.89 -14.93 8.89
C PRO A 326 -7.70 -15.19 10.16
N MET A 327 -7.30 -14.62 11.31
CA MET A 327 -8.08 -14.76 12.55
C MET A 327 -9.43 -14.04 12.46
N MET A 328 -9.47 -12.80 11.94
CA MET A 328 -10.71 -12.05 11.72
C MET A 328 -11.57 -12.62 10.58
N ALA A 329 -11.00 -13.46 9.71
CA ALA A 329 -11.74 -14.18 8.68
C ALA A 329 -12.43 -15.45 9.22
N ILE A 330 -12.22 -15.82 10.48
CA ILE A 330 -13.01 -16.85 11.14
C ILE A 330 -14.37 -16.24 11.47
N LYS A 331 -15.47 -16.83 10.98
CA LYS A 331 -16.84 -16.31 11.17
C LYS A 331 -17.10 -15.85 12.62
N THR A 332 -16.76 -16.66 13.62
CA THR A 332 -16.97 -16.34 15.05
C THR A 332 -16.15 -15.14 15.55
N VAL A 333 -14.96 -14.90 15.00
CA VAL A 333 -14.19 -13.70 15.32
C VAL A 333 -14.77 -12.50 14.57
N ASN A 334 -15.15 -12.70 13.31
CA ASN A 334 -15.76 -11.68 12.48
C ASN A 334 -17.07 -11.16 13.05
N SER A 335 -17.89 -12.00 13.70
CA SER A 335 -19.11 -11.54 14.38
C SER A 335 -18.86 -10.55 15.53
N LEU A 336 -17.61 -10.41 15.97
CA LEU A 336 -17.18 -9.35 16.90
C LEU A 336 -16.42 -8.22 16.18
N SER A 337 -15.57 -8.54 15.21
CA SER A 337 -14.70 -7.55 14.55
C SER A 337 -15.39 -6.74 13.43
N HIS A 338 -16.45 -7.28 12.84
CA HIS A 338 -17.14 -6.65 11.71
C HIS A 338 -17.84 -5.36 12.14
N TYR A 339 -17.77 -4.33 11.29
CA TYR A 339 -18.24 -2.97 11.56
C TYR A 339 -17.59 -2.21 12.73
N THR A 340 -16.69 -2.84 13.48
CA THR A 340 -15.98 -2.16 14.58
C THR A 340 -14.67 -1.53 14.11
N ASP A 341 -14.10 -0.67 14.95
CA ASP A 341 -12.78 -0.07 14.79
C ASP A 341 -11.66 -1.11 14.75
N TRP A 342 -11.91 -2.39 15.11
CA TRP A 342 -10.91 -3.45 14.94
C TRP A 342 -10.51 -3.57 13.47
N THR A 343 -11.46 -3.50 12.54
CA THR A 343 -11.16 -3.50 11.11
C THR A 343 -10.23 -2.34 10.73
N ILE A 344 -10.44 -1.16 11.32
CA ILE A 344 -9.61 0.02 11.08
C ILE A 344 -8.20 -0.18 11.67
N GLY A 345 -8.10 -0.79 12.85
CA GLY A 345 -6.84 -1.19 13.49
C GLY A 345 -6.04 -2.15 12.63
N HIS A 346 -6.69 -3.20 12.13
CA HIS A 346 -6.08 -4.17 11.20
C HIS A 346 -5.58 -3.50 9.92
N VAL A 347 -6.41 -2.66 9.30
CA VAL A 347 -6.04 -1.91 8.10
C VAL A 347 -4.81 -1.06 8.35
N HIS A 348 -4.74 -0.34 9.49
CA HIS A 348 -3.59 0.53 9.78
C HIS A 348 -2.36 -0.23 10.28
N ALA A 349 -2.52 -1.43 10.86
CA ALA A 349 -1.40 -2.33 11.12
C ALA A 349 -0.69 -2.71 9.82
N GLY A 350 -1.46 -3.09 8.78
CA GLY A 350 -0.91 -3.34 7.45
C GLY A 350 -0.45 -2.07 6.73
N ALA A 351 -1.23 -0.99 6.76
CA ALA A 351 -0.94 0.22 6.00
C ALA A 351 0.23 1.02 6.56
N LEU A 352 0.24 1.31 7.86
CA LEU A 352 1.34 2.04 8.51
C LEU A 352 2.51 1.09 8.78
N GLY A 353 2.23 -0.04 9.41
CA GLY A 353 3.24 -0.97 9.88
C GLY A 353 3.96 -1.72 8.77
N TRP A 354 3.27 -2.14 7.71
CA TRP A 354 3.89 -2.85 6.57
C TRP A 354 4.14 -1.94 5.36
N VAL A 355 3.08 -1.47 4.71
CA VAL A 355 3.13 -0.75 3.41
C VAL A 355 3.98 0.52 3.51
N ALA A 356 3.71 1.37 4.51
CA ALA A 356 4.44 2.61 4.66
C ALA A 356 5.88 2.34 5.09
N MET A 357 6.14 1.47 6.07
CA MET A 357 7.49 1.16 6.55
C MET A 357 8.40 0.59 5.45
N ILE A 358 7.93 -0.39 4.67
CA ILE A 358 8.74 -0.99 3.59
C ILE A 358 9.00 0.04 2.48
N THR A 359 8.03 0.92 2.20
CA THR A 359 8.19 2.03 1.25
C THR A 359 9.22 3.03 1.74
N ILE A 360 9.11 3.47 2.98
CA ILE A 360 10.03 4.44 3.59
C ILE A 360 11.46 3.90 3.54
N GLY A 361 11.68 2.64 3.95
CA GLY A 361 12.97 1.98 3.85
C GLY A 361 13.48 1.88 2.41
N SER A 362 12.61 1.49 1.46
CA SER A 362 12.95 1.39 0.04
C SER A 362 13.32 2.74 -0.57
N VAL A 363 12.59 3.80 -0.24
CA VAL A 363 12.87 5.18 -0.71
C VAL A 363 14.15 5.71 -0.09
N TYR A 364 14.39 5.52 1.21
CA TYR A 364 15.66 5.91 1.83
C TYR A 364 16.86 5.16 1.24
N HIS A 365 16.69 3.89 0.87
CA HIS A 365 17.72 3.16 0.13
C HIS A 365 17.94 3.79 -1.25
N MET A 366 16.85 4.03 -2.00
CA MET A 366 16.86 4.33 -3.42
C MET A 366 17.27 5.77 -3.75
N ILE A 367 16.80 6.76 -2.98
CA ILE A 367 17.00 8.19 -3.26
C ILE A 367 18.50 8.54 -3.42
N PRO A 368 19.42 8.15 -2.53
CA PRO A 368 20.84 8.48 -2.72
C PRO A 368 21.40 7.93 -4.03
N LYS A 369 21.00 6.73 -4.46
CA LYS A 369 21.49 6.10 -5.69
C LYS A 369 20.95 6.81 -6.94
N LEU A 370 19.70 7.27 -6.90
CA LEU A 370 19.09 8.04 -7.99
C LEU A 370 19.72 9.43 -8.16
N TYR A 371 20.24 9.99 -7.07
CA TYR A 371 20.81 11.34 -7.03
C TYR A 371 22.35 11.34 -6.87
N ALA A 372 23.01 10.22 -7.15
CA ALA A 372 24.47 10.06 -7.07
C ALA A 372 25.09 10.53 -5.73
N ARG A 373 24.38 10.29 -4.63
CA ARG A 373 24.84 10.57 -3.27
C ARG A 373 25.29 9.27 -2.61
N PRO A 374 26.35 9.29 -1.78
CA PRO A 374 26.79 8.10 -1.06
C PRO A 374 25.71 7.60 -0.08
N GLN A 375 24.99 8.53 0.55
CA GLN A 375 23.94 8.24 1.51
C GLN A 375 22.92 9.40 1.58
N MET A 376 21.85 9.20 2.35
CA MET A 376 20.91 10.26 2.71
C MET A 376 21.60 11.36 3.51
N HIS A 377 21.05 12.57 3.47
CA HIS A 377 21.61 13.75 4.13
C HIS A 377 21.86 13.55 5.63
N SER A 378 20.93 12.94 6.37
CA SER A 378 21.14 12.59 7.78
C SER A 378 20.56 11.22 8.11
N VAL A 379 21.41 10.33 8.64
CA VAL A 379 20.99 9.02 9.18
C VAL A 379 20.27 9.18 10.52
N GLY A 380 20.63 10.19 11.32
CA GLY A 380 19.93 10.50 12.58
C GLY A 380 18.45 10.86 12.35
N LEU A 381 18.13 11.59 11.27
CA LEU A 381 16.75 11.87 10.90
C LEU A 381 15.98 10.62 10.45
N ILE A 382 16.66 9.65 9.82
CA ILE A 382 16.05 8.34 9.51
C ILE A 382 15.72 7.60 10.81
N ASN A 383 16.62 7.67 11.80
CA ASN A 383 16.39 7.04 13.10
C ASN A 383 15.21 7.68 13.87
N ALA A 384 15.15 9.01 13.90
CA ALA A 384 14.02 9.73 14.49
C ALA A 384 12.71 9.40 13.78
N HIS A 385 12.71 9.38 12.44
CA HIS A 385 11.55 8.96 11.66
C HIS A 385 11.13 7.52 12.00
N PHE A 386 12.07 6.59 12.10
CA PHE A 386 11.78 5.20 12.47
C PHE A 386 11.02 5.10 13.80
N TRP A 387 11.45 5.83 14.83
CA TRP A 387 10.78 5.82 16.12
C TRP A 387 9.41 6.48 16.10
N LEU A 388 9.27 7.63 15.45
CA LEU A 388 7.98 8.30 15.28
C LEU A 388 6.99 7.40 14.54
N ALA A 389 7.41 6.79 13.43
CA ALA A 389 6.56 5.89 12.66
C ALA A 389 6.17 4.66 13.49
N THR A 390 7.10 4.08 14.26
CA THR A 390 6.84 2.87 15.07
C THR A 390 5.88 3.18 16.22
N VAL A 391 6.17 4.23 17.01
CA VAL A 391 5.33 4.64 18.14
C VAL A 391 3.94 5.05 17.65
N GLY A 392 3.87 5.84 16.57
CA GLY A 392 2.61 6.25 15.96
C GLY A 392 1.77 5.06 15.51
N THR A 393 2.39 4.07 14.86
CA THR A 393 1.73 2.82 14.44
C THR A 393 1.19 2.04 15.64
N VAL A 394 2.00 1.83 16.68
CA VAL A 394 1.59 1.05 17.87
C VAL A 394 0.46 1.74 18.63
N LEU A 395 0.52 3.06 18.83
CA LEU A 395 -0.57 3.81 19.46
C LEU A 395 -1.87 3.69 18.66
N TYR A 396 -1.79 3.80 17.33
CA TYR A 396 -2.95 3.65 16.45
C TYR A 396 -3.58 2.26 16.61
N ILE A 397 -2.80 1.19 16.46
CA ILE A 397 -3.29 -0.20 16.55
C ILE A 397 -3.92 -0.46 17.91
N THR A 398 -3.22 -0.14 19.00
CA THR A 398 -3.72 -0.40 20.35
C THR A 398 -5.03 0.33 20.62
N SER A 399 -5.16 1.59 20.19
CA SER A 399 -6.41 2.35 20.36
C SER A 399 -7.59 1.75 19.60
N MET A 400 -7.34 1.21 18.40
CA MET A 400 -8.36 0.60 17.56
C MET A 400 -8.74 -0.81 17.99
N TRP A 401 -7.82 -1.56 18.60
CA TRP A 401 -8.19 -2.80 19.28
C TRP A 401 -9.06 -2.55 20.49
N VAL A 402 -8.71 -1.58 21.34
CA VAL A 402 -9.53 -1.21 22.50
C VAL A 402 -10.92 -0.77 22.03
N ASN A 403 -11.02 0.15 21.07
CA ASN A 403 -12.33 0.55 20.54
C ASN A 403 -13.07 -0.60 19.89
N GLY A 404 -12.40 -1.40 19.06
CA GLY A 404 -13.03 -2.46 18.29
C GLY A 404 -13.62 -3.57 19.16
N ILE A 405 -12.87 -4.01 20.17
CA ILE A 405 -13.35 -5.00 21.14
C ILE A 405 -14.48 -4.41 22.00
N THR A 406 -14.33 -3.17 22.49
CA THR A 406 -15.38 -2.49 23.25
C THR A 406 -16.67 -2.38 22.45
N GLN A 407 -16.59 -1.95 21.19
CA GLN A 407 -17.75 -1.83 20.30
C GLN A 407 -18.42 -3.18 20.07
N GLY A 408 -17.65 -4.19 19.67
CA GLY A 408 -18.19 -5.51 19.39
C GLY A 408 -18.85 -6.14 20.63
N LEU A 409 -18.26 -5.98 21.81
CA LEU A 409 -18.82 -6.48 23.07
C LEU A 409 -20.08 -5.71 23.49
N MET A 410 -20.05 -4.38 23.43
CA MET A 410 -21.20 -3.56 23.83
C MET A 410 -22.41 -3.76 22.90
N TRP A 411 -22.20 -3.86 21.58
CA TRP A 411 -23.29 -4.04 20.62
C TRP A 411 -24.01 -5.39 20.74
N ARG A 412 -23.32 -6.40 21.27
CA ARG A 412 -23.89 -7.75 21.48
C ARG A 412 -24.20 -8.06 22.94
N ALA A 413 -24.01 -7.09 23.85
CA ALA A 413 -24.27 -7.29 25.26
C ALA A 413 -25.78 -7.38 25.49
N VAL A 414 -26.18 -8.43 26.21
CA VAL A 414 -27.56 -8.74 26.54
C VAL A 414 -27.65 -8.97 28.04
N ASN A 415 -28.64 -8.36 28.68
CA ASN A 415 -28.94 -8.54 30.09
C ASN A 415 -29.52 -9.94 30.36
N ASP A 416 -29.59 -10.34 31.64
CA ASP A 416 -30.17 -11.63 32.03
C ASP A 416 -31.64 -11.79 31.59
N ASP A 417 -32.35 -10.68 31.33
CA ASP A 417 -33.74 -10.64 30.86
C ASP A 417 -33.89 -10.66 29.32
N GLY A 418 -32.78 -10.72 28.57
CA GLY A 418 -32.77 -10.75 27.11
C GLY A 418 -32.80 -9.37 26.42
N THR A 419 -32.85 -8.27 27.17
CA THR A 419 -32.77 -6.91 26.61
C THR A 419 -31.34 -6.50 26.27
N LEU A 420 -31.15 -5.61 25.28
CA LEU A 420 -29.81 -5.08 24.95
C LEU A 420 -29.30 -4.19 26.09
N THR A 421 -28.07 -4.47 26.56
CA THR A 421 -27.48 -3.78 27.72
C THR A 421 -27.13 -2.32 27.44
N TYR A 422 -26.60 -2.03 26.25
CA TYR A 422 -26.10 -0.69 25.89
C TYR A 422 -26.84 -0.12 24.67
N SER A 423 -27.12 1.16 24.73
CA SER A 423 -27.47 1.97 23.56
C SER A 423 -26.25 2.19 22.66
N PHE A 424 -26.50 2.47 21.38
CA PHE A 424 -25.41 2.80 20.45
C PHE A 424 -24.63 4.07 20.85
N ILE A 425 -25.31 5.04 21.47
CA ILE A 425 -24.69 6.29 21.93
C ILE A 425 -23.67 6.03 23.04
N GLU A 426 -23.96 5.13 23.97
CA GLU A 426 -23.00 4.73 25.02
C GLU A 426 -21.75 4.11 24.41
N THR A 427 -21.90 3.28 23.38
CA THR A 427 -20.75 2.72 22.66
C THR A 427 -19.94 3.80 21.92
N MET A 428 -20.61 4.78 21.31
CA MET A 428 -19.92 5.93 20.69
C MET A 428 -19.13 6.73 21.72
N GLN A 429 -19.70 6.99 22.90
CA GLN A 429 -19.03 7.69 24.00
C GLN A 429 -17.82 6.89 24.52
N ALA A 430 -17.97 5.58 24.69
CA ALA A 430 -16.88 4.69 25.10
C ALA A 430 -15.71 4.68 24.09
N SER A 431 -16.01 4.89 22.81
CA SER A 431 -15.02 4.91 21.72
C SER A 431 -14.22 6.21 21.63
N HIS A 432 -14.67 7.28 22.30
CA HIS A 432 -14.12 8.63 22.13
C HIS A 432 -12.63 8.73 22.52
N MET A 433 -12.21 8.06 23.60
CA MET A 433 -10.81 8.07 24.02
C MET A 433 -9.90 7.35 23.02
N GLY A 434 -10.36 6.25 22.43
CA GLY A 434 -9.61 5.59 21.36
C GLY A 434 -9.47 6.47 20.12
N TYR A 435 -10.49 7.29 19.80
CA TYR A 435 -10.38 8.27 18.70
C TYR A 435 -9.31 9.32 18.95
N ILE A 436 -9.19 9.84 20.18
CA ILE A 436 -8.12 10.78 20.55
C ILE A 436 -6.74 10.13 20.40
N VAL A 437 -6.56 8.92 20.94
CA VAL A 437 -5.26 8.21 20.87
C VAL A 437 -4.89 7.91 19.42
N ARG A 438 -5.87 7.54 18.57
CA ARG A 438 -5.68 7.35 17.13
C ARG A 438 -5.20 8.62 16.44
N VAL A 439 -5.79 9.78 16.74
CA VAL A 439 -5.34 11.08 16.21
C VAL A 439 -3.89 11.35 16.60
N ILE A 440 -3.54 11.14 17.87
CA ILE A 440 -2.18 11.33 18.36
C ILE A 440 -1.21 10.38 17.65
N GLY A 441 -1.54 9.08 17.57
CA GLY A 441 -0.71 8.09 16.88
C GLY A 441 -0.50 8.43 15.39
N GLY A 442 -1.56 8.80 14.68
CA GLY A 442 -1.50 9.25 13.29
C GLY A 442 -0.69 10.54 13.11
N ALA A 443 -0.81 11.50 14.02
CA ALA A 443 -0.05 12.75 13.99
C ALA A 443 1.45 12.51 14.23
N ILE A 444 1.80 11.64 15.18
CA ILE A 444 3.18 11.22 15.41
C ILE A 444 3.75 10.57 14.15
N PHE A 445 3.02 9.63 13.52
CA PHE A 445 3.46 9.00 12.27
C PHE A 445 3.68 10.04 11.16
N THR A 446 2.71 10.95 10.98
CA THR A 446 2.75 12.01 9.95
C THR A 446 3.91 12.98 10.18
N SER A 447 4.25 13.29 11.43
CA SER A 447 5.45 14.09 11.75
C SER A 447 6.74 13.43 11.26
N GLY A 448 6.80 12.10 11.31
CA GLY A 448 7.89 11.31 10.72
C GLY A 448 7.98 11.48 9.20
N MET A 449 6.85 11.49 8.49
CA MET A 449 6.81 11.76 7.05
C MET A 449 7.27 13.17 6.69
N LEU A 450 7.00 14.17 7.54
CA LEU A 450 7.57 15.52 7.38
C LEU A 450 9.10 15.52 7.53
N LEU A 451 9.65 14.77 8.50
CA LEU A 451 11.09 14.57 8.62
C LEU A 451 11.69 13.88 7.39
N MET A 452 10.99 12.89 6.83
CA MET A 452 11.37 12.24 5.59
C MET A 452 11.42 13.23 4.43
N ALA A 453 10.37 14.04 4.25
CA ALA A 453 10.31 15.06 3.21
C ALA A 453 11.49 16.02 3.30
N TYR A 454 11.79 16.52 4.50
CA TYR A 454 12.94 17.38 4.74
C TYR A 454 14.27 16.69 4.40
N ASN A 455 14.49 15.45 4.87
CA ASN A 455 15.72 14.71 4.64
C ASN A 455 15.93 14.38 3.15
N VAL A 456 14.87 14.00 2.44
CA VAL A 456 14.88 13.78 0.99
C VAL A 456 15.19 15.08 0.26
N TRP A 457 14.52 16.17 0.59
CA TRP A 457 14.77 17.49 -0.02
C TRP A 457 16.24 17.92 0.12
N ARG A 458 16.80 17.81 1.32
CA ARG A 458 18.23 18.11 1.58
C ARG A 458 19.17 17.24 0.76
N THR A 459 18.86 15.95 0.63
CA THR A 459 19.66 14.99 -0.14
C THR A 459 19.65 15.33 -1.63
N VAL A 460 18.48 15.65 -2.18
CA VAL A 460 18.28 16.00 -3.59
C VAL A 460 18.95 17.33 -3.93
N ARG A 461 18.80 18.34 -3.07
CA ARG A 461 19.38 19.67 -3.29
C ARG A 461 20.91 19.67 -3.32
N ALA A 462 21.54 18.73 -2.63
CA ALA A 462 23.00 18.56 -2.60
C ALA A 462 23.56 17.69 -3.75
N SER A 463 22.74 17.30 -4.73
CA SER A 463 23.18 16.47 -5.86
C SER A 463 23.82 17.29 -6.98
N ASP A 464 24.89 16.76 -7.56
CA ASP A 464 25.51 17.31 -8.77
C ASP A 464 24.84 16.70 -10.03
N PRO A 465 24.27 17.51 -10.93
CA PRO A 465 23.65 17.04 -12.16
C PRO A 465 24.54 16.13 -13.03
N GLN A 466 25.86 16.37 -13.08
CA GLN A 466 26.76 15.54 -13.88
C GLN A 466 26.93 14.15 -13.27
N ALA A 467 27.20 14.09 -11.96
CA ALA A 467 27.26 12.83 -11.21
C ALA A 467 25.95 12.01 -11.33
N VAL A 468 24.78 12.68 -11.32
CA VAL A 468 23.47 12.03 -11.48
C VAL A 468 23.33 11.34 -12.84
N GLN A 469 23.81 11.96 -13.91
CA GLN A 469 23.80 11.32 -15.24
C GLN A 469 24.75 10.13 -15.31
N ALA A 470 25.92 10.22 -14.67
CA ALA A 470 26.87 9.11 -14.60
C ALA A 470 26.31 7.92 -13.80
N ALA A 471 25.62 8.16 -12.68
CA ALA A 471 25.02 7.12 -11.84
C ALA A 471 23.93 6.28 -12.54
N ALA A 472 23.37 6.79 -13.64
CA ALA A 472 22.41 6.05 -14.45
C ALA A 472 23.06 5.00 -15.36
N ARG A 473 24.39 5.02 -15.58
CA ARG A 473 25.06 4.07 -16.49
C ARG A 473 24.91 2.63 -16.00
N ILE A 474 24.59 1.74 -16.94
CA ILE A 474 24.54 0.30 -16.73
C ILE A 474 25.98 -0.21 -16.71
N ALA A 475 26.39 -0.87 -15.63
CA ALA A 475 27.69 -1.50 -15.57
C ALA A 475 27.80 -2.54 -16.70
N ILE A 476 28.76 -2.35 -17.61
CA ILE A 476 29.05 -3.32 -18.67
C ILE A 476 29.80 -4.48 -18.02
N ALA A 477 29.17 -5.65 -17.95
CA ALA A 477 29.89 -6.88 -17.64
C ALA A 477 30.82 -7.17 -18.82
N GLY A 478 32.15 -7.02 -18.63
CA GLY A 478 33.16 -7.28 -19.65
C GLY A 478 34.27 -6.25 -19.84
N ALA A 479 34.47 -5.31 -18.91
CA ALA A 479 35.69 -4.48 -18.87
C ALA A 479 36.55 -4.83 -17.65
N HIS A 480 37.04 -6.07 -17.63
CA HIS A 480 38.24 -6.52 -16.92
C HIS A 480 38.87 -7.63 -17.73
#